data_AF-A0A4Q0Q909-F1
#
_entry.id   AF-A0A4Q0Q909-F1
#
_cell.length_a   1.000
_cell.length_b   1.000
_cell.length_c   1.000
_cell.angle_alpha   90.00
_cell.angle_beta   90.00
_cell.angle_gamma   90.00
#
_symmetry.space_group_name_H-M   'P 1'
#
loop_
_entity.id
_entity.type
_entity.pdbx_description
1 polymer ?
#
loop_
_entity_poly.entity_id
_entity_poly.type
_entity_poly.pdbx_seq_one_letter_code
_entity_poly.pdbx_strand_id
1 'polypeptide(L)'
;MSCPVRARVRPFEGRGAWQLGSPCGFVGVIDYWIMVRGATPVPGPAPAGADIRDGAEFKRLEAEVRRVEFDCPSAVDWGKVTTRSLDILSRQSKDILVACWASYGLFKIEGYEGLAVGLALLREMVDAHWEGLFPAIKQEHARIGALDWLVARLAPAVAETAPTEADASAVVVAYDALHDLVRQLSGKLVDKQLTLEILLRTLQSCYEQATCTLVTATEHAAEAVLAAERAQGALADPTSPGNQPHRI
;
A
#
# COMPACT_ATOMS: atom_id res chain seq x y z
N MET A 1 -5.25 -33.55 -23.05
CA MET A 1 -6.54 -32.81 -23.07
C MET A 1 -6.19 -31.35 -22.96
N SER A 2 -6.24 -30.64 -24.08
CA SER A 2 -5.88 -29.23 -24.21
C SER A 2 -7.07 -28.45 -24.78
N CYS A 3 -7.03 -27.13 -24.57
CA CYS A 3 -7.78 -26.03 -25.19
C CYS A 3 -9.12 -25.60 -24.53
N PRO A 4 -9.58 -24.33 -24.73
CA PRO A 4 -8.87 -23.04 -24.56
C PRO A 4 -9.77 -21.87 -24.07
N VAL A 5 -9.19 -20.67 -23.98
CA VAL A 5 -9.73 -19.35 -24.43
C VAL A 5 -9.55 -18.22 -23.40
N ARG A 6 -8.63 -17.35 -23.79
CA ARG A 6 -8.28 -16.04 -23.26
C ARG A 6 -9.27 -15.02 -23.81
N ALA A 7 -10.12 -14.43 -22.97
CA ALA A 7 -10.99 -13.32 -23.37
C ALA A 7 -10.21 -11.99 -23.33
N ARG A 8 -10.21 -11.30 -24.47
CA ARG A 8 -9.49 -10.07 -24.78
C ARG A 8 -10.41 -8.88 -24.47
N VAL A 9 -10.17 -8.16 -23.38
CA VAL A 9 -10.92 -6.93 -23.05
C VAL A 9 -10.42 -5.80 -23.96
N ARG A 10 -11.34 -5.11 -24.66
CA ARG A 10 -11.02 -3.91 -25.46
C ARG A 10 -10.99 -2.66 -24.56
N PRO A 11 -10.18 -1.63 -24.88
CA PRO A 11 -10.23 -0.36 -24.18
C PRO A 11 -11.44 0.46 -24.65
N PHE A 12 -12.19 1.02 -23.69
CA PHE A 12 -13.28 1.95 -23.91
C PHE A 12 -12.70 3.37 -24.02
N GLU A 13 -12.77 3.96 -25.21
CA GLU A 13 -12.50 5.39 -25.43
C GLU A 13 -13.75 6.21 -25.08
N GLY A 14 -13.62 7.16 -24.16
CA GLY A 14 -14.69 8.10 -23.84
C GLY A 14 -14.27 9.15 -22.81
N ARG A 15 -13.70 10.26 -23.29
CA ARG A 15 -13.52 11.48 -22.49
C ARG A 15 -14.89 12.14 -22.24
N GLY A 16 -15.23 12.37 -20.98
CA GLY A 16 -16.41 13.11 -20.56
C GLY A 16 -16.19 13.76 -19.19
N ALA A 17 -16.43 15.06 -19.12
CA ALA A 17 -16.10 15.96 -18.04
C ALA A 17 -16.82 15.66 -16.71
N TRP A 18 -16.13 16.00 -15.62
CA TRP A 18 -16.61 16.06 -14.24
C TRP A 18 -17.82 16.99 -14.09
N GLN A 19 -18.83 16.56 -13.32
CA GLN A 19 -19.38 17.37 -12.20
C GLN A 19 -20.41 16.58 -11.35
N LEU A 20 -20.06 16.48 -10.06
CA LEU A 20 -20.88 16.64 -8.85
C LEU A 20 -22.08 15.71 -8.59
N GLY A 21 -21.93 14.90 -7.53
CA GLY A 21 -23.02 14.52 -6.63
C GLY A 21 -23.05 13.03 -6.28
N SER A 22 -22.27 12.61 -5.27
CA SER A 22 -22.50 11.32 -4.61
C SER A 22 -22.52 11.50 -3.09
N PRO A 23 -23.68 11.35 -2.44
CA PRO A 23 -23.78 11.03 -1.02
C PRO A 23 -23.66 9.51 -0.85
N CYS A 24 -23.12 9.08 0.30
CA CYS A 24 -22.85 7.69 0.72
C CYS A 24 -21.47 7.15 0.31
N GLY A 25 -20.53 7.24 1.27
CA GLY A 25 -19.71 6.15 1.79
C GLY A 25 -18.91 5.26 0.83
N PHE A 26 -17.64 5.07 1.20
CA PHE A 26 -16.86 3.87 0.93
C PHE A 26 -16.09 3.79 -0.39
N VAL A 27 -15.13 4.69 -0.58
CA VAL A 27 -13.82 4.33 -1.16
C VAL A 27 -12.78 5.20 -0.49
N GLY A 28 -11.97 4.63 0.41
CA GLY A 28 -10.69 5.21 0.79
C GLY A 28 -9.84 5.26 -0.47
N VAL A 29 -9.88 6.41 -1.17
CA VAL A 29 -8.95 6.70 -2.24
C VAL A 29 -7.60 6.82 -1.57
N ILE A 30 -6.92 5.67 -1.43
CA ILE A 30 -5.46 5.63 -1.44
C ILE A 30 -5.10 6.56 -2.60
N ASP A 31 -4.47 7.69 -2.30
CA ASP A 31 -3.94 8.55 -3.34
C ASP A 31 -2.95 7.68 -4.11
N TYR A 32 -3.39 7.09 -5.21
CA TYR A 32 -2.57 6.31 -6.15
C TYR A 32 -1.32 7.14 -6.55
N TRP A 33 -1.43 8.46 -6.42
CA TRP A 33 -0.38 9.46 -6.49
C TRP A 33 0.79 9.30 -5.50
N ILE A 34 0.60 8.78 -4.28
CA ILE A 34 1.70 8.58 -3.31
C ILE A 34 2.53 7.34 -3.68
N MET A 35 1.92 6.25 -4.14
CA MET A 35 2.67 5.08 -4.63
C MET A 35 3.51 5.43 -5.88
N VAL A 36 2.93 6.20 -6.82
CA VAL A 36 3.64 6.66 -8.04
C VAL A 36 4.82 7.61 -7.73
N ARG A 37 4.82 8.29 -6.58
CA ARG A 37 5.91 9.19 -6.18
C ARG A 37 7.23 8.49 -5.86
N GLY A 38 7.20 7.19 -5.53
CA GLY A 38 8.44 6.45 -5.26
C GLY A 38 9.34 6.38 -6.49
N ALA A 39 8.75 6.00 -7.62
CA ALA A 39 9.44 5.90 -8.90
C ALA A 39 9.65 7.27 -9.58
N THR A 40 8.78 8.26 -9.32
CA THR A 40 8.87 9.58 -9.97
C THR A 40 10.17 10.30 -9.59
N PRO A 41 11.02 10.69 -10.56
CA PRO A 41 12.23 11.46 -10.30
C PRO A 41 11.93 12.76 -9.56
N VAL A 42 12.82 13.20 -8.67
CA VAL A 42 12.71 14.55 -8.12
C VAL A 42 13.06 15.58 -9.21
N PRO A 43 12.54 16.82 -9.14
CA PRO A 43 12.89 17.87 -10.09
C PRO A 43 14.39 18.18 -10.07
N GLY A 44 15.04 18.14 -11.23
CA GLY A 44 16.44 18.52 -11.39
C GLY A 44 17.26 17.53 -12.21
N PRO A 45 18.59 17.71 -12.25
CA PRO A 45 19.48 16.88 -13.06
C PRO A 45 19.75 15.49 -12.46
N ALA A 46 19.52 15.29 -11.16
CA ALA A 46 19.72 14.02 -10.47
C ALA A 46 18.35 13.40 -10.10
N PRO A 47 17.98 12.24 -10.68
CA PRO A 47 16.66 11.62 -10.45
C PRO A 47 16.34 11.31 -8.98
N ALA A 48 17.37 10.97 -8.20
CA ALA A 48 17.27 10.70 -6.77
C ALA A 48 17.48 11.96 -5.90
N GLY A 49 17.80 13.10 -6.50
CA GLY A 49 18.01 14.36 -5.81
C GLY A 49 19.38 14.54 -5.20
N ALA A 50 19.44 15.23 -4.07
CA ALA A 50 20.68 15.58 -3.38
C ALA A 50 20.72 15.01 -1.95
N ASP A 51 21.91 15.01 -1.35
CA ASP A 51 22.05 14.70 0.06
C ASP A 51 21.44 15.84 0.90
N ILE A 52 20.51 15.48 1.79
CA ILE A 52 19.72 16.41 2.61
C ILE A 52 20.16 16.46 4.06
N ARG A 53 21.19 15.69 4.48
CA ARG A 53 21.54 15.53 5.91
C ARG A 53 21.82 16.86 6.61
N ASP A 54 22.39 17.84 5.91
CA ASP A 54 22.65 19.17 6.46
C ASP A 54 21.49 20.17 6.32
N GLY A 55 20.46 19.81 5.57
CA GLY A 55 19.31 20.66 5.26
C GLY A 55 18.43 20.97 6.48
N ALA A 56 17.87 22.17 6.51
CA ALA A 56 16.99 22.60 7.61
C ALA A 56 15.72 21.75 7.72
N GLU A 57 15.12 21.34 6.60
CA GLU A 57 13.92 20.50 6.61
C GLU A 57 14.19 19.10 7.15
N PHE A 58 15.32 18.49 6.77
CA PHE A 58 15.74 17.21 7.33
C PHE A 58 15.98 17.30 8.84
N LYS A 59 16.74 18.30 9.30
CA LYS A 59 17.01 18.51 10.73
C LYS A 59 15.73 18.73 11.55
N ARG A 60 14.74 19.46 10.99
CA ARG A 60 13.41 19.64 11.61
C ARG A 60 12.64 18.33 11.70
N LEU A 61 12.63 17.55 10.61
CA LEU A 61 11.98 16.23 10.58
C LEU A 61 12.63 15.27 11.58
N GLU A 62 13.96 15.20 11.57
CA GLU A 62 14.73 14.37 12.48
C GLU A 62 14.49 14.75 13.94
N ALA A 63 14.45 16.05 14.26
CA ALA A 63 14.15 16.51 15.62
C ALA A 63 12.75 16.09 16.09
N GLU A 64 11.76 16.04 15.20
CA GLU A 64 10.42 15.56 15.52
C GLU A 64 10.42 14.04 15.73
N VAL A 65 11.06 13.26 14.86
CA VAL A 65 11.13 11.79 14.97
C VAL A 65 11.91 11.35 16.20
N ARG A 66 12.99 12.05 16.56
CA ARG A 66 13.76 11.78 17.79
C ARG A 66 12.93 11.93 19.05
N ARG A 67 11.77 12.61 19.00
CA ARG A 67 10.88 12.68 20.17
C ARG A 67 10.29 11.34 20.57
N VAL A 68 10.28 10.36 19.67
CA VAL A 68 9.90 8.98 19.96
C VAL A 68 10.75 8.37 21.07
N GLU A 69 11.99 8.85 21.22
CA GLU A 69 12.97 8.33 22.18
C GLU A 69 12.84 8.95 23.58
N PHE A 70 11.96 9.95 23.77
CA PHE A 70 11.69 10.56 25.08
C PHE A 70 10.48 9.93 25.78
N ASP A 71 10.37 10.14 27.09
CA ASP A 71 9.40 9.52 28.01
C ASP A 71 7.90 9.75 27.66
N CYS A 72 7.60 10.55 26.63
CA CYS A 72 6.25 10.71 26.10
C CYS A 72 6.24 10.49 24.57
N PRO A 73 6.28 9.23 24.09
CA PRO A 73 6.29 8.92 22.65
C PRO A 73 5.03 9.38 21.91
N SER A 74 3.92 9.60 22.63
CA SER A 74 2.67 10.18 22.10
C SER A 74 2.78 11.67 21.78
N ALA A 75 3.87 12.34 22.16
CA ALA A 75 4.13 13.73 21.82
C ALA A 75 4.60 13.93 20.37
N VAL A 76 4.86 12.85 19.63
CA VAL A 76 5.29 12.90 18.23
C VAL A 76 4.07 13.14 17.34
N ASP A 77 4.11 14.22 16.57
CA ASP A 77 3.08 14.50 15.57
C ASP A 77 3.37 13.72 14.28
N TRP A 78 2.85 12.49 14.20
CA TRP A 78 3.04 11.63 13.03
C TRP A 78 2.47 12.24 11.74
N GLY A 79 1.41 13.06 11.82
CA GLY A 79 0.87 13.78 10.68
C GLY A 79 1.89 14.76 10.09
N LYS A 80 2.58 15.52 10.94
CA LYS A 80 3.68 16.40 10.53
C LYS A 80 4.88 15.62 10.00
N VAL A 81 5.26 14.51 10.65
CA VAL A 81 6.36 13.64 10.20
C VAL A 81 6.08 13.15 8.79
N THR A 82 4.92 12.54 8.56
CA THR A 82 4.51 12.01 7.24
C THR A 82 4.49 13.11 6.18
N THR A 83 3.86 14.24 6.46
CA THR A 83 3.77 15.36 5.49
C THR A 83 5.14 15.86 5.08
N ARG A 84 6.05 16.08 6.04
CA ARG A 84 7.41 16.57 5.77
C ARG A 84 8.25 15.54 5.04
N SER A 85 8.14 14.26 5.43
CA SER A 85 8.83 13.18 4.74
C SER A 85 8.41 13.11 3.26
N LEU A 86 7.10 13.16 2.98
CA LEU A 86 6.60 13.14 1.60
C LEU A 86 6.99 14.38 0.78
N ASP A 87 7.09 15.56 1.40
CA ASP A 87 7.58 16.77 0.73
C ASP A 87 9.07 16.62 0.34
N ILE A 88 9.90 16.13 1.26
CA ILE A 88 11.31 15.84 1.01
C ILE A 88 11.47 14.81 -0.11
N LEU A 89 10.74 13.69 -0.04
CA LEU A 89 10.80 12.60 -1.02
C LEU A 89 10.33 12.99 -2.42
N SER A 90 9.45 13.98 -2.52
CA SER A 90 8.92 14.44 -3.81
C SER A 90 9.75 15.57 -4.43
N ARG A 91 10.44 16.38 -3.62
CA ARG A 91 11.07 17.61 -4.11
C ARG A 91 12.58 17.67 -3.96
N GLN A 92 13.17 16.94 -3.03
CA GLN A 92 14.55 17.17 -2.60
C GLN A 92 15.43 15.92 -2.76
N SER A 93 14.99 14.79 -2.22
CA SER A 93 15.84 13.60 -2.12
C SER A 93 15.06 12.32 -1.96
N LYS A 94 15.48 11.28 -2.68
CA LYS A 94 15.03 9.89 -2.47
C LYS A 94 15.90 9.28 -1.38
N ASP A 95 15.48 9.45 -0.13
CA ASP A 95 16.21 9.00 1.05
C ASP A 95 15.48 7.84 1.75
N ILE A 96 16.18 6.74 1.97
CA ILE A 96 15.63 5.51 2.56
C ILE A 96 15.15 5.75 3.99
N LEU A 97 15.90 6.50 4.80
CA LEU A 97 15.52 6.78 6.19
C LEU A 97 14.26 7.63 6.25
N VAL A 98 14.14 8.64 5.37
CA VAL A 98 12.94 9.47 5.27
C VAL A 98 11.73 8.65 4.81
N ALA A 99 11.91 7.71 3.87
CA ALA A 99 10.86 6.79 3.45
C ALA A 99 10.44 5.82 4.57
N CYS A 100 11.37 5.35 5.39
CA CYS A 100 11.08 4.59 6.60
C CYS A 100 10.24 5.41 7.60
N TRP A 101 10.62 6.67 7.86
CA TRP A 101 9.84 7.56 8.73
C TRP A 101 8.44 7.83 8.20
N ALA A 102 8.29 8.05 6.89
CA ALA A 102 6.99 8.20 6.24
C ALA A 102 6.13 6.94 6.41
N SER A 103 6.72 5.75 6.18
CA SER A 103 6.01 4.48 6.25
C SER A 103 5.49 4.19 7.65
N TYR A 104 6.31 4.42 8.67
CA TYR A 104 5.87 4.28 10.05
C TYR A 104 4.83 5.34 10.43
N GLY A 105 5.02 6.60 10.03
CA GLY A 105 4.05 7.66 10.28
C GLY A 105 2.69 7.39 9.65
N LEU A 106 2.66 6.89 8.41
CA LEU A 106 1.43 6.48 7.72
C LEU A 106 0.73 5.35 8.49
N PHE A 107 1.46 4.32 8.95
CA PHE A 107 0.89 3.28 9.78
C PHE A 107 0.27 3.83 11.08
N LYS A 108 0.91 4.83 11.72
CA LYS A 108 0.39 5.44 12.95
C LYS A 108 -0.87 6.29 12.74
N ILE A 109 -1.12 6.80 11.53
CA ILE A 109 -2.27 7.67 11.22
C ILE A 109 -3.42 6.86 10.62
N GLU A 110 -3.12 5.94 9.71
CA GLU A 110 -4.10 5.25 8.84
C GLU A 110 -4.07 3.73 9.00
N GLY A 111 -3.27 3.20 9.93
CA GLY A 111 -3.17 1.76 10.16
C GLY A 111 -2.63 1.02 8.93
N TYR A 112 -3.25 -0.12 8.60
CA TYR A 112 -2.76 -1.00 7.53
C TYR A 112 -2.86 -0.36 6.14
N GLU A 113 -3.83 0.52 5.89
CA GLU A 113 -3.91 1.28 4.63
C GLU A 113 -2.66 2.15 4.45
N GLY A 114 -2.31 2.91 5.48
CA GLY A 114 -1.10 3.74 5.46
C GLY A 114 0.18 2.92 5.34
N LEU A 115 0.25 1.76 6.00
CA LEU A 115 1.40 0.85 5.89
C LEU A 115 1.58 0.32 4.46
N ALA A 116 0.50 -0.08 3.79
CA ALA A 116 0.51 -0.53 2.42
C ALA A 116 1.09 0.54 1.48
N VAL A 117 0.67 1.80 1.67
CA VAL A 117 1.19 2.95 0.91
C VAL A 117 2.66 3.19 1.19
N GLY A 118 3.08 3.18 2.45
CA GLY A 118 4.47 3.42 2.85
C GLY A 118 5.43 2.37 2.31
N LEU A 119 5.09 1.09 2.46
CA LEU A 119 5.92 -0.02 1.97
C LEU A 119 6.00 -0.03 0.44
N ALA A 120 4.89 0.25 -0.25
CA ALA A 120 4.91 0.39 -1.71
C ALA A 120 5.79 1.56 -2.16
N LEU A 121 5.73 2.72 -1.48
CA LEU A 121 6.61 3.86 -1.76
C LEU A 121 8.09 3.46 -1.63
N LEU A 122 8.45 2.76 -0.55
CA LEU A 122 9.82 2.31 -0.31
C LEU A 122 10.28 1.28 -1.35
N ARG A 123 9.43 0.31 -1.71
CA ARG A 123 9.67 -0.66 -2.79
C ARG A 123 9.97 0.05 -4.12
N GLU A 124 9.10 0.97 -4.52
CA GLU A 124 9.25 1.70 -5.79
C GLU A 124 10.53 2.56 -5.82
N MET A 125 10.90 3.17 -4.69
CA MET A 125 12.16 3.91 -4.57
C MET A 125 13.39 3.00 -4.75
N VAL A 126 13.38 1.83 -4.10
CA VAL A 126 14.46 0.84 -4.19
C VAL A 126 14.56 0.25 -5.59
N ASP A 127 13.43 0.05 -6.28
CA ASP A 127 13.42 -0.43 -7.66
C ASP A 127 14.00 0.61 -8.63
N ALA A 128 13.46 1.83 -8.61
CA ALA A 128 13.74 2.86 -9.61
C ALA A 128 15.05 3.62 -9.39
N HIS A 129 15.47 3.84 -8.14
CA HIS A 129 16.51 4.82 -7.81
C HIS A 129 17.72 4.23 -7.06
N TRP A 130 17.82 2.91 -6.89
CA TRP A 130 18.81 2.26 -6.00
C TRP A 130 20.22 2.85 -5.98
N GLU A 131 20.81 3.06 -7.17
CA GLU A 131 22.17 3.58 -7.33
C GLU A 131 22.30 5.03 -6.82
N GLY A 132 21.25 5.83 -7.02
CA GLY A 132 21.20 7.24 -6.62
C GLY A 132 20.60 7.50 -5.23
N LEU A 133 20.02 6.50 -4.57
CA LEU A 133 19.38 6.66 -3.26
C LEU A 133 20.36 7.16 -2.19
N PHE A 134 19.80 7.89 -1.24
CA PHE A 134 20.48 8.32 -0.01
C PHE A 134 20.06 7.44 1.18
N PRO A 135 20.98 7.05 2.09
CA PRO A 135 22.43 7.20 2.02
C PRO A 135 23.05 6.57 0.76
N ALA A 136 24.18 7.10 0.29
CA ALA A 136 24.86 6.61 -0.92
C ALA A 136 25.20 5.11 -0.82
N ILE A 137 25.29 4.40 -1.96
CA ILE A 137 25.50 2.94 -2.00
C ILE A 137 26.76 2.47 -1.24
N LYS A 138 27.82 3.27 -1.23
CA LYS A 138 29.05 3.02 -0.45
C LYS A 138 28.83 3.00 1.07
N GLN A 139 27.70 3.53 1.54
CA GLN A 139 27.27 3.53 2.94
C GLN A 139 26.18 2.47 3.16
N GLU A 140 26.42 1.23 2.71
CA GLU A 140 25.47 0.13 2.79
C GLU A 140 24.93 -0.08 4.22
N HIS A 141 25.81 -0.05 5.23
CA HIS A 141 25.43 -0.13 6.65
C HIS A 141 24.43 0.95 7.09
N ALA A 142 24.51 2.16 6.53
CA ALA A 142 23.56 3.22 6.83
C ALA A 142 22.20 2.98 6.17
N ARG A 143 22.17 2.34 4.98
CA ARG A 143 20.91 1.88 4.36
C ARG A 143 20.26 0.79 5.19
N ILE A 144 21.05 -0.19 5.66
CA ILE A 144 20.58 -1.26 6.53
C ILE A 144 20.05 -0.68 7.86
N GLY A 145 20.80 0.21 8.51
CA GLY A 145 20.36 0.84 9.75
C GLY A 145 19.06 1.64 9.62
N ALA A 146 18.79 2.24 8.46
CA ALA A 146 17.51 2.90 8.19
C ALA A 146 16.34 1.92 8.10
N LEU A 147 16.56 0.74 7.51
CA LEU A 147 15.57 -0.33 7.45
C LEU A 147 15.37 -0.99 8.82
N ASP A 148 16.45 -1.20 9.58
CA ASP A 148 16.39 -1.72 10.94
C ASP A 148 15.60 -0.80 11.87
N TRP A 149 15.76 0.53 11.71
CA TRP A 149 14.96 1.52 12.44
C TRP A 149 13.46 1.30 12.22
N LEU A 150 13.06 0.99 10.97
CA LEU A 150 11.67 0.74 10.59
C LEU A 150 11.18 -0.57 11.21
N VAL A 151 11.95 -1.65 11.04
CA VAL A 151 11.60 -2.98 11.57
C VAL A 151 11.40 -2.94 13.08
N ALA A 152 12.34 -2.33 13.81
CA ALA A 152 12.30 -2.25 15.27
C ALA A 152 11.05 -1.55 15.81
N ARG A 153 10.39 -0.72 15.00
CA ARG A 153 9.18 0.03 15.39
C ARG A 153 7.90 -0.55 14.80
N LEU A 154 7.93 -1.03 13.57
CA LEU A 154 6.75 -1.64 12.94
C LEU A 154 6.46 -3.02 13.51
N ALA A 155 7.46 -3.87 13.74
CA ALA A 155 7.22 -5.22 14.21
C ALA A 155 6.41 -5.27 15.53
N PRO A 156 6.78 -4.54 16.61
CA PRO A 156 5.95 -4.50 17.80
C PRO A 156 4.60 -3.82 17.56
N ALA A 157 4.56 -2.72 16.80
CA ALA A 157 3.31 -1.97 16.59
C ALA A 157 2.26 -2.76 15.79
N VAL A 158 2.69 -3.58 14.82
CA VAL A 158 1.83 -4.54 14.10
C VAL A 158 1.39 -5.66 15.02
N ALA A 159 2.28 -6.19 15.88
CA ALA A 159 1.91 -7.22 16.83
C ALA A 159 0.87 -6.75 17.86
N GLU A 160 0.89 -5.48 18.22
CA GLU A 160 -0.07 -4.85 19.15
C GLU A 160 -1.40 -4.45 18.49
N THR A 161 -1.43 -4.30 17.16
CA THR A 161 -2.59 -3.78 16.42
C THR A 161 -3.17 -4.89 15.54
N ALA A 162 -4.12 -5.67 16.05
CA ALA A 162 -4.75 -6.73 15.25
C ALA A 162 -5.56 -6.11 14.08
N PRO A 163 -5.43 -6.65 12.85
CA PRO A 163 -6.22 -6.19 11.71
C PRO A 163 -7.69 -6.57 11.86
N THR A 164 -8.57 -5.69 11.39
CA THR A 164 -10.00 -5.97 11.25
C THR A 164 -10.30 -6.57 9.87
N GLU A 165 -11.52 -7.07 9.66
CA GLU A 165 -11.94 -7.55 8.33
C GLU A 165 -11.86 -6.45 7.25
N ALA A 166 -12.09 -5.19 7.63
CA ALA A 166 -11.98 -4.05 6.72
C ALA A 166 -10.53 -3.81 6.26
N ASP A 167 -9.54 -4.18 7.08
CA ASP A 167 -8.12 -4.02 6.78
C ASP A 167 -7.57 -5.12 5.86
N ALA A 168 -8.36 -6.16 5.56
CA ALA A 168 -7.85 -7.37 4.91
C ALA A 168 -7.16 -7.09 3.57
N SER A 169 -7.74 -6.22 2.74
CA SER A 169 -7.12 -5.83 1.47
C SER A 169 -5.80 -5.07 1.67
N ALA A 170 -5.75 -4.15 2.63
CA ALA A 170 -4.57 -3.37 2.94
C ALA A 170 -3.44 -4.23 3.52
N VAL A 171 -3.77 -5.21 4.38
CA VAL A 171 -2.82 -6.18 4.92
C VAL A 171 -2.17 -6.99 3.79
N VAL A 172 -2.95 -7.46 2.83
CA VAL A 172 -2.43 -8.21 1.66
C VAL A 172 -1.46 -7.34 0.86
N VAL A 173 -1.86 -6.12 0.52
CA VAL A 173 -1.01 -5.19 -0.25
C VAL A 173 0.27 -4.82 0.52
N ALA A 174 0.17 -4.59 1.82
CA ALA A 174 1.33 -4.30 2.67
C ALA A 174 2.31 -5.47 2.72
N TYR A 175 1.80 -6.69 2.90
CA TYR A 175 2.61 -7.89 2.92
C TYR A 175 3.32 -8.12 1.58
N ASP A 176 2.60 -8.05 0.47
CA ASP A 176 3.17 -8.22 -0.87
C ASP A 176 4.26 -7.18 -1.15
N ALA A 177 4.01 -5.92 -0.81
CA ALA A 177 4.99 -4.84 -0.97
C ALA A 177 6.25 -5.08 -0.13
N LEU A 178 6.11 -5.56 1.12
CA LEU A 178 7.25 -5.91 1.97
C LEU A 178 8.01 -7.11 1.41
N HIS A 179 7.31 -8.15 0.97
CA HIS A 179 7.91 -9.36 0.41
C HIS A 179 8.73 -9.03 -0.84
N ASP A 180 8.20 -8.19 -1.73
CA ASP A 180 8.94 -7.71 -2.90
C ASP A 180 10.13 -6.82 -2.52
N LEU A 181 9.97 -5.94 -1.54
CA LEU A 181 11.06 -5.11 -1.04
C LEU A 181 12.20 -5.96 -0.49
N VAL A 182 11.90 -6.98 0.32
CA VAL A 182 12.92 -7.92 0.85
C VAL A 182 13.62 -8.64 -0.29
N ARG A 183 12.87 -9.16 -1.28
CA ARG A 183 13.44 -9.80 -2.47
C ARG A 183 14.38 -8.87 -3.24
N GLN A 184 14.00 -7.60 -3.44
CA GLN A 184 14.83 -6.59 -4.11
C GLN A 184 16.12 -6.31 -3.32
N LEU A 185 16.01 -6.09 -2.01
CA LEU A 185 17.14 -5.78 -1.15
C LEU A 185 18.11 -6.95 -1.04
N SER A 186 17.63 -8.18 -0.91
CA SER A 186 18.49 -9.38 -0.90
C SER A 186 19.28 -9.58 -2.19
N GLY A 187 18.77 -9.08 -3.32
CA GLY A 187 19.48 -9.09 -4.60
C GLY A 187 20.47 -7.93 -4.79
N LYS A 188 20.33 -6.86 -4.00
CA LYS A 188 21.08 -5.60 -4.16
C LYS A 188 22.15 -5.38 -3.10
N LEU A 189 21.95 -5.90 -1.89
CA LEU A 189 22.89 -5.77 -0.77
C LEU A 189 23.96 -6.86 -0.82
N VAL A 190 25.20 -6.48 -0.52
CA VAL A 190 26.33 -7.42 -0.48
C VAL A 190 26.33 -8.18 0.86
N ASP A 191 26.09 -7.48 1.97
CA ASP A 191 25.84 -8.11 3.27
C ASP A 191 24.35 -8.42 3.46
N LYS A 192 24.02 -9.68 3.71
CA LYS A 192 22.64 -10.19 3.72
C LYS A 192 21.96 -10.10 5.08
N GLN A 193 22.58 -9.44 6.06
CA GLN A 193 21.98 -9.24 7.38
C GLN A 193 20.87 -8.19 7.29
N LEU A 194 19.67 -8.65 6.92
CA LEU A 194 18.45 -7.86 6.92
C LEU A 194 17.55 -8.32 8.06
N THR A 195 17.16 -7.40 8.94
CA THR A 195 16.20 -7.70 10.00
C THR A 195 14.75 -7.71 9.51
N LEU A 196 14.50 -7.35 8.25
CA LEU A 196 13.17 -7.30 7.63
C LEU A 196 12.41 -8.63 7.68
N GLU A 197 13.11 -9.77 7.78
CA GLU A 197 12.48 -11.08 7.99
C GLU A 197 11.63 -11.14 9.26
N ILE A 198 12.01 -10.40 10.31
CA ILE A 198 11.23 -10.31 11.54
C ILE A 198 9.86 -9.70 11.22
N LEU A 199 9.83 -8.59 10.49
CA LEU A 199 8.59 -7.92 10.11
C LEU A 199 7.74 -8.78 9.16
N LEU A 200 8.36 -9.47 8.20
CA LEU A 200 7.66 -10.42 7.32
C LEU A 200 6.95 -11.50 8.14
N ARG A 201 7.66 -12.12 9.09
CA ARG A 201 7.09 -13.14 9.96
C ARG A 201 5.96 -12.60 10.83
N THR A 202 6.08 -11.38 11.34
CA THR A 202 5.01 -10.74 12.10
C THR A 202 3.76 -10.50 11.25
N LEU A 203 3.91 -10.05 10.00
CA LEU A 203 2.79 -9.81 9.09
C LEU A 203 2.21 -11.11 8.50
N GLN A 204 2.97 -12.20 8.43
CA GLN A 204 2.56 -13.48 7.83
C GLN A 204 1.22 -13.98 8.37
N SER A 205 1.05 -14.01 9.70
CA SER A 205 -0.19 -14.51 10.30
C SER A 205 -1.38 -13.61 9.96
N CYS A 206 -1.17 -12.29 9.89
CA CYS A 206 -2.21 -11.33 9.51
C CYS A 206 -2.59 -11.51 8.03
N TYR A 207 -1.59 -11.72 7.18
CA TYR A 207 -1.74 -11.95 5.74
C TYR A 207 -2.56 -13.21 5.43
N GLU A 208 -2.28 -14.32 6.10
CA GLU A 208 -3.01 -15.58 5.92
C GLU A 208 -4.49 -15.42 6.31
N GLN A 209 -4.77 -14.75 7.43
CA GLN A 209 -6.12 -14.46 7.89
C GLN A 209 -6.87 -13.52 6.94
N ALA A 210 -6.20 -12.45 6.49
CA ALA A 210 -6.74 -11.49 5.54
C ALA A 210 -7.09 -12.15 4.20
N THR A 211 -6.20 -13.00 3.68
CA THR A 211 -6.43 -13.73 2.42
C THR A 211 -7.64 -14.66 2.52
N CYS A 212 -7.76 -15.43 3.60
CA CYS A 212 -8.95 -16.24 3.86
C CYS A 212 -10.23 -15.40 3.92
N THR A 213 -10.19 -14.25 4.59
CA THR A 213 -11.33 -13.33 4.71
C THR A 213 -11.77 -12.79 3.34
N LEU A 214 -10.82 -12.42 2.48
CA LEU A 214 -11.13 -11.93 1.14
C LEU A 214 -11.70 -13.03 0.25
N VAL A 215 -11.14 -14.24 0.31
CA VAL A 215 -11.65 -15.39 -0.47
C VAL A 215 -13.10 -15.69 -0.07
N THR A 216 -13.39 -15.83 1.23
CA THR A 216 -14.76 -16.11 1.69
C THR A 216 -15.73 -14.98 1.35
N ALA A 217 -15.30 -13.71 1.45
CA ALA A 217 -16.09 -12.57 1.03
C ALA A 217 -16.41 -12.60 -0.48
N THR A 218 -15.44 -12.99 -1.31
CA THR A 218 -15.65 -13.12 -2.77
C THR A 218 -16.59 -14.27 -3.12
N GLU A 219 -16.48 -15.41 -2.43
CA GLU A 219 -17.37 -16.57 -2.60
C GLU A 219 -18.81 -16.18 -2.23
N HIS A 220 -19.03 -15.58 -1.05
CA HIS A 220 -20.35 -15.09 -0.64
C HIS A 220 -20.93 -14.05 -1.59
N ALA A 221 -20.10 -13.13 -2.10
CA ALA A 221 -20.54 -12.14 -3.09
C ALA A 221 -20.96 -12.81 -4.41
N ALA A 222 -20.22 -13.82 -4.88
CA ALA A 222 -20.56 -14.58 -6.08
C ALA A 222 -21.88 -15.36 -5.91
N GLU A 223 -22.07 -16.00 -4.75
CA GLU A 223 -23.31 -16.70 -4.43
C GLU A 223 -24.52 -15.74 -4.37
N ALA A 224 -24.34 -14.56 -3.76
CA ALA A 224 -25.37 -13.53 -3.70
C ALA A 224 -25.77 -13.00 -5.09
N VAL A 225 -24.78 -12.79 -5.98
CA VAL A 225 -25.04 -12.41 -7.38
C VAL A 225 -25.84 -13.49 -8.10
N LEU A 226 -25.42 -14.76 -8.00
CA LEU A 226 -26.16 -15.88 -8.61
C LEU A 226 -27.57 -16.04 -8.02
N ALA A 227 -27.77 -15.76 -6.74
CA ALA A 227 -29.10 -15.78 -6.11
C ALA A 227 -29.99 -14.64 -6.64
N ALA A 228 -29.43 -13.44 -6.80
CA ALA A 228 -30.13 -12.28 -7.35
C ALA A 228 -30.53 -12.50 -8.83
N GLU A 229 -29.65 -13.09 -9.64
CA GLU A 229 -29.93 -13.42 -11.05
C GLU A 229 -31.07 -14.45 -11.17
N ARG A 230 -31.10 -15.48 -10.31
CA ARG A 230 -32.20 -16.45 -10.27
C ARG A 230 -33.53 -15.82 -9.88
N ALA A 231 -33.52 -14.90 -8.90
CA ALA A 231 -34.73 -14.18 -8.50
C ALA A 231 -35.27 -13.28 -9.63
N GLN A 232 -34.39 -12.62 -10.38
CA GLN A 232 -34.78 -11.80 -11.54
C GLN A 232 -35.33 -12.63 -12.70
N GLY A 233 -34.72 -13.80 -12.99
CA GLY A 233 -35.23 -14.72 -14.02
C GLY A 233 -36.62 -15.28 -13.70
N ALA A 234 -36.93 -15.52 -12.42
CA ALA A 234 -38.24 -16.00 -11.99
C ALA A 234 -39.36 -14.94 -12.10
N LEU A 235 -39.02 -13.65 -12.07
CA LEU A 235 -39.96 -12.53 -12.27
C LEU A 235 -40.21 -12.23 -13.77
N ALA A 236 -39.33 -12.68 -14.66
CA ALA A 236 -39.42 -12.43 -16.12
C ALA A 236 -40.23 -13.48 -16.90
N ASP A 237 -40.78 -14.51 -16.24
CA ASP A 237 -41.69 -15.49 -16.85
C ASP A 237 -43.15 -15.23 -16.42
N PRO A 238 -43.86 -14.26 -17.05
CA PRO A 238 -45.29 -14.17 -16.90
C PRO A 238 -45.90 -15.32 -17.70
N THR A 239 -46.24 -16.41 -17.02
CA THR A 239 -47.17 -17.42 -17.54
C THR A 239 -48.27 -16.75 -18.36
N SER A 240 -48.27 -16.97 -19.67
CA SER A 240 -49.29 -16.46 -20.57
C SER A 240 -50.57 -17.30 -20.37
N PRO A 241 -51.67 -16.75 -19.83
CA PRO A 241 -52.92 -17.48 -19.69
C PRO A 241 -53.90 -16.93 -20.72
N GLY A 242 -54.09 -17.62 -21.84
CA GLY A 242 -55.13 -17.18 -22.78
C GLY A 242 -55.15 -17.90 -24.11
N ASN A 243 -55.56 -19.17 -24.14
CA ASN A 243 -56.31 -19.64 -25.30
C ASN A 243 -57.22 -20.81 -24.93
N GLN A 244 -58.48 -20.50 -24.56
CA GLN A 244 -59.57 -21.48 -24.60
C GLN A 244 -60.16 -21.47 -26.02
N PRO A 245 -60.08 -22.56 -26.79
CA PRO A 245 -60.84 -22.65 -28.02
C PRO A 245 -62.27 -23.08 -27.72
N HIS A 246 -63.22 -22.16 -27.91
CA HIS A 246 -64.64 -22.50 -28.08
C HIS A 246 -64.86 -23.21 -29.42
N ARG A 247 -65.40 -24.44 -29.38
CA ARG A 247 -66.18 -25.13 -30.43
C ARG A 247 -66.62 -26.46 -29.78
N ILE A 248 -67.88 -26.88 -29.75
CA ILE A 248 -68.99 -26.81 -30.71
C ILE A 248 -70.30 -26.67 -29.92
#